data_AF-A0A3D2EI50-F1
#
_entry.id   AF-A0A3D2EI50-F1
#
_cell.length_a   1.000
_cell.length_b   1.000
_cell.length_c   1.000
_cell.angle_alpha   90.00
_cell.angle_beta   90.00
_cell.angle_gamma   90.00
#
_symmetry.space_group_name_H-M   'P 1'
#
loop_
_entity.id
_entity.type
_entity.pdbx_description
1 polymer ?
#
loop_
_entity_poly.entity_id
_entity_poly.type
_entity_poly.pdbx_seq_one_letter_code
_entity_poly.pdbx_strand_id
1 'polypeptide(L)'
;MNQEARQWLDMAQTDLGVAKHLEANYYPKPLEIICYHCQQAVEKGIKALIVKYGAKGGMPKVHDLSFLLNQIKNQVNVDEKYYDYADTLTPYGVVVRYPSELSLEERHAQIAIQYAEEMLKWINQIL
;
A
#
# COMPACT_ATOMS: atom_id res chain seq x y z
N MET A 1 -10.04 2.62 -18.00
CA MET A 1 -8.77 2.81 -17.26
C MET A 1 -7.62 2.97 -18.24
N ASN A 2 -6.72 3.94 -18.02
CA ASN A 2 -5.48 4.10 -18.81
C ASN A 2 -4.59 2.85 -18.64
N GLN A 3 -3.93 2.39 -19.71
CA GLN A 3 -3.05 1.20 -19.69
C GLN A 3 -1.96 1.29 -18.62
N GLU A 4 -1.38 2.48 -18.41
CA GLU A 4 -0.37 2.69 -17.38
C GLU A 4 -0.95 2.53 -15.97
N ALA A 5 -2.12 3.10 -15.68
CA ALA A 5 -2.80 2.94 -14.39
C ALA A 5 -3.13 1.47 -14.09
N ARG A 6 -3.48 0.69 -15.14
CA ARG A 6 -3.71 -0.75 -15.01
C ARG A 6 -2.46 -1.51 -14.59
N GLN A 7 -1.31 -1.20 -15.20
CA GLN A 7 -0.05 -1.85 -14.85
C GLN A 7 0.33 -1.61 -13.38
N TRP A 8 0.14 -0.39 -12.88
CA TRP A 8 0.34 -0.08 -11.47
C TRP A 8 -0.59 -0.88 -10.55
N LEU A 9 -1.86 -1.02 -10.94
CA LEU A 9 -2.83 -1.79 -10.17
C LEU A 9 -2.53 -3.28 -10.18
N ASP A 10 -2.10 -3.84 -11.31
CA ASP A 10 -1.72 -5.26 -11.41
C ASP A 10 -0.52 -5.57 -10.50
N MET A 11 0.47 -4.66 -10.44
CA MET A 11 1.59 -4.77 -9.51
C MET A 11 1.12 -4.71 -8.05
N ALA A 12 0.22 -3.77 -7.72
CA ALA A 12 -0.35 -3.63 -6.39
C ALA A 12 -1.08 -4.91 -5.92
N GLN A 13 -1.89 -5.49 -6.80
CA GLN A 13 -2.60 -6.75 -6.54
C GLN A 13 -1.62 -7.92 -6.35
N THR A 14 -0.53 -7.94 -7.11
CA THR A 14 0.53 -8.95 -6.98
C THR A 14 1.19 -8.86 -5.60
N ASP A 15 1.55 -7.66 -5.12
CA ASP A 15 2.13 -7.48 -3.79
C ASP A 15 1.19 -7.97 -2.68
N LEU A 16 -0.08 -7.60 -2.74
CA LEU A 16 -1.06 -8.08 -1.76
C LEU A 16 -1.24 -9.60 -1.82
N GLY A 17 -1.23 -10.18 -3.02
CA GLY A 17 -1.27 -11.63 -3.21
C GLY A 17 -0.08 -12.35 -2.57
N VAL A 18 1.13 -11.80 -2.73
CA VAL A 18 2.35 -12.31 -2.07
C VAL A 18 2.24 -12.21 -0.56
N ALA A 19 1.82 -11.05 -0.02
CA ALA A 19 1.66 -10.86 1.43
C ALA A 19 0.72 -11.91 2.05
N LYS A 20 -0.43 -12.15 1.42
CA LYS A 20 -1.40 -13.18 1.85
C LYS A 20 -0.84 -14.59 1.72
N HIS A 21 -0.12 -14.88 0.64
CA HIS A 21 0.48 -16.19 0.43
C HIS A 21 1.52 -16.50 1.52
N LEU A 22 2.38 -15.54 1.85
CA LEU A 22 3.38 -15.67 2.91
C LEU A 22 2.74 -15.85 4.29
N GLU A 23 1.69 -15.08 4.59
CA GLU A 23 0.93 -15.21 5.85
C GLU A 23 0.36 -16.63 6.02
N ALA A 24 -0.23 -17.19 4.97
CA ALA A 24 -0.90 -18.48 5.04
C ALA A 24 0.05 -19.68 4.98
N ASN A 25 1.16 -19.57 4.25
CA ASN A 25 1.94 -20.75 3.83
C ASN A 25 3.40 -20.78 4.29
N TYR A 26 3.99 -19.68 4.76
CA TYR A 26 5.40 -19.62 5.12
C TYR A 26 5.61 -19.63 6.65
N TYR A 27 6.46 -20.53 7.16
CA TYR A 27 6.71 -20.67 8.60
C TYR A 27 8.22 -20.79 8.93
N PRO A 28 8.72 -20.04 9.94
CA PRO A 28 8.01 -19.00 10.70
C PRO A 28 7.62 -17.81 9.80
N LYS A 29 6.49 -17.14 10.09
CA LYS A 29 5.95 -16.07 9.24
C LYS A 29 6.98 -14.93 9.09
N PRO A 30 7.32 -14.50 7.86
CA PRO A 30 8.29 -13.43 7.64
C PRO A 30 7.58 -12.08 7.75
N LEU A 31 7.30 -11.64 8.97
CA LEU A 31 6.42 -10.51 9.27
C LEU A 31 6.85 -9.21 8.59
N GLU A 32 8.15 -8.95 8.56
CA GLU A 32 8.77 -7.79 7.91
C GLU A 32 8.44 -7.76 6.41
N ILE A 33 8.55 -8.92 5.76
CA ILE A 33 8.30 -9.07 4.32
C ILE A 33 6.81 -8.94 4.01
N ILE A 34 5.94 -9.51 4.86
CA ILE A 34 4.49 -9.37 4.73
C ILE A 34 4.09 -7.88 4.84
N CYS A 35 4.54 -7.20 5.89
CA CYS A 35 4.27 -5.78 6.11
C CYS A 35 4.82 -4.89 4.98
N TYR A 36 6.03 -5.19 4.48
CA TYR A 36 6.62 -4.50 3.34
C TYR A 36 5.74 -4.61 2.08
N HIS A 37 5.28 -5.82 1.73
CA HIS A 37 4.41 -6.00 0.57
C HIS A 37 3.04 -5.34 0.76
N CYS A 38 2.50 -5.28 1.98
CA CYS A 38 1.26 -4.53 2.25
C CYS A 38 1.45 -3.03 1.97
N GLN A 39 2.55 -2.43 2.42
CA GLN A 39 2.87 -1.03 2.11
C GLN A 39 3.05 -0.82 0.60
N GLN A 40 3.79 -1.70 -0.08
CA GLN A 40 4.01 -1.60 -1.53
C GLN A 40 2.71 -1.74 -2.33
N ALA A 41 1.82 -2.63 -1.93
CA ALA A 41 0.51 -2.80 -2.55
C ALA A 41 -0.27 -1.48 -2.52
N VAL A 42 -0.37 -0.85 -1.35
CA VAL A 42 -1.07 0.42 -1.19
C VAL A 42 -0.38 1.55 -1.97
N GLU A 43 0.95 1.66 -1.89
CA GLU A 43 1.71 2.69 -2.62
C GLU A 43 1.42 2.62 -4.13
N LYS A 44 1.54 1.43 -4.72
CA LYS A 44 1.32 1.21 -6.16
C LYS A 44 -0.14 1.45 -6.54
N GLY A 45 -1.08 1.06 -5.68
CA GLY A 45 -2.51 1.34 -5.88
C GLY A 45 -2.83 2.84 -5.90
N ILE A 46 -2.29 3.62 -4.95
CA ILE A 46 -2.48 5.08 -4.94
C ILE A 46 -1.81 5.71 -6.16
N LYS A 47 -0.63 5.23 -6.57
CA LYS A 47 0.04 5.67 -7.80
C LYS A 47 -0.79 5.41 -9.06
N ALA A 48 -1.55 4.32 -9.11
CA ALA A 48 -2.50 4.08 -10.20
C ALA A 48 -3.59 5.19 -10.27
N LEU A 49 -4.09 5.67 -9.13
CA LEU A 49 -5.01 6.81 -9.08
C LEU A 49 -4.34 8.12 -9.53
N ILE A 50 -3.11 8.38 -9.08
CA ILE A 50 -2.33 9.55 -9.50
C ILE A 50 -2.17 9.57 -11.03
N VAL A 51 -1.85 8.43 -11.65
CA VAL A 51 -1.77 8.29 -13.11
C VAL A 51 -3.13 8.53 -13.76
N LYS A 52 -4.21 7.97 -13.21
CA LYS A 52 -5.58 8.15 -13.74
C LYS A 52 -6.00 9.62 -13.82
N TYR A 53 -5.73 10.40 -12.77
CA TYR A 53 -6.15 11.82 -12.70
C TYR A 53 -5.14 12.80 -13.31
N GLY A 54 -4.02 12.30 -13.84
CA GLY A 54 -2.95 13.11 -14.42
C GLY A 54 -2.05 13.69 -13.33
N ALA A 55 -0.82 13.17 -13.25
CA ALA A 55 0.18 13.64 -12.32
C ALA A 55 0.66 15.05 -12.70
N LYS A 56 0.01 16.10 -12.20
CA LYS A 56 0.48 17.49 -12.36
C LYS A 56 1.82 17.63 -11.62
N GLY A 57 2.94 17.49 -12.33
CA GLY A 57 4.29 17.50 -11.76
C GLY A 57 5.06 16.18 -11.84
N GLY A 58 4.48 15.13 -12.44
CA GLY A 58 5.09 13.81 -12.56
C GLY A 58 4.85 12.91 -11.33
N MET A 59 5.28 11.65 -11.43
CA MET A 59 5.09 10.66 -10.36
C MET A 59 5.97 10.98 -9.15
N PRO A 60 5.41 11.22 -7.95
CA PRO A 60 6.22 11.44 -6.75
C PRO A 60 7.07 10.21 -6.40
N LYS A 61 8.36 10.43 -6.18
CA LYS A 61 9.31 9.40 -5.70
C LYS A 61 9.44 9.45 -4.18
N VAL A 62 8.30 9.31 -3.52
CA VAL A 62 8.18 9.29 -2.05
C VAL A 62 7.33 8.09 -1.64
N HIS A 63 7.68 7.51 -0.48
CA HIS A 63 7.05 6.30 0.08
C HIS A 63 6.02 6.61 1.16
N ASP A 64 5.85 7.90 1.50
CA ASP A 64 4.85 8.39 2.43
C ASP A 64 3.45 8.27 1.79
N LEU A 65 2.65 7.36 2.32
CA LEU A 65 1.33 7.06 1.76
C LEU A 65 0.34 8.22 1.97
N SER A 66 0.42 8.90 3.11
CA SER A 66 -0.43 10.04 3.44
C SER A 66 -0.15 11.23 2.52
N PHE A 67 1.12 11.46 2.16
CA PHE A 67 1.51 12.40 1.12
C PHE A 67 0.91 12.03 -0.25
N LEU A 68 0.95 10.75 -0.63
CA LEU A 68 0.39 10.29 -1.91
C LEU A 68 -1.14 10.45 -1.95
N LEU A 69 -1.85 10.13 -0.87
CA LEU A 69 -3.30 10.40 -0.76
C LEU A 69 -3.61 11.89 -0.92
N ASN A 70 -2.78 12.76 -0.34
CA ASN A 70 -2.94 14.20 -0.48
C ASN A 70 -2.79 14.71 -1.93
N GLN A 71 -2.10 13.98 -2.82
CA GLN A 71 -2.00 14.35 -4.23
C GLN A 71 -3.33 14.14 -4.97
N ILE A 72 -4.19 13.23 -4.51
CA ILE A 72 -5.45 12.86 -5.16
C ILE A 72 -6.69 13.38 -4.43
N LYS A 73 -6.55 13.98 -3.25
CA LYS A 73 -7.67 14.42 -2.40
C LYS A 73 -8.66 15.41 -3.05
N ASN A 74 -8.21 16.18 -4.04
CA ASN A 74 -9.06 17.11 -4.78
C ASN A 74 -9.81 16.45 -5.94
N GLN A 75 -9.49 15.20 -6.27
CA GLN A 75 -10.06 14.42 -7.37
C GLN A 75 -10.93 13.27 -6.87
N VAL A 76 -10.66 12.80 -5.65
CA VAL A 76 -11.30 11.66 -5.02
C VAL A 76 -11.60 12.01 -3.56
N ASN A 77 -12.79 11.66 -3.07
CA ASN A 77 -13.07 11.71 -1.64
C ASN A 77 -12.26 10.61 -0.93
N VAL A 78 -11.35 11.03 -0.05
CA VAL A 78 -10.53 10.15 0.78
C VAL A 78 -11.04 10.26 2.22
N ASP A 79 -11.68 9.21 2.72
CA ASP A 79 -12.14 9.15 4.11
C ASP A 79 -10.94 9.14 5.08
N GLU A 80 -11.12 9.73 6.27
CA GLU A 80 -10.09 9.86 7.31
C GLU A 80 -9.41 8.54 7.66
N LYS A 81 -10.18 7.44 7.72
CA LYS A 81 -9.66 6.08 7.98
C LYS A 81 -8.52 5.67 7.02
N TYR A 82 -8.52 6.15 5.77
CA TYR A 82 -7.46 5.79 4.82
C TYR A 82 -6.15 6.52 5.12
N TYR A 83 -6.21 7.67 5.78
CA TYR A 83 -5.03 8.33 6.34
C TYR A 83 -4.49 7.56 7.54
N ASP A 84 -5.35 7.07 8.44
CA ASP A 84 -4.92 6.22 9.57
C ASP A 84 -4.23 4.93 9.08
N TYR A 85 -4.77 4.32 8.02
CA TYR A 85 -4.17 3.14 7.38
C TYR A 85 -2.82 3.48 6.75
N ALA A 86 -2.74 4.62 6.04
CA ALA A 86 -1.51 5.11 5.42
C ALA A 86 -0.40 5.39 6.44
N ASP A 87 -0.72 6.01 7.57
CA ASP A 87 0.22 6.30 8.65
C ASP A 87 0.74 5.00 9.30
N THR A 88 -0.13 4.00 9.46
CA THR A 88 0.26 2.67 9.97
C THR A 88 1.19 1.93 9.02
N LEU A 89 0.91 1.98 7.71
CA LEU A 89 1.64 1.22 6.70
C LEU A 89 2.96 1.90 6.27
N THR A 90 3.05 3.23 6.33
CA THR A 90 4.22 3.99 5.83
C THR A 90 5.56 3.52 6.43
N PRO A 91 5.69 3.29 7.75
CA PRO A 91 6.94 2.79 8.34
C PRO A 91 7.41 1.45 7.74
N TYR A 92 6.49 0.60 7.26
CA TYR A 92 6.84 -0.69 6.67
C TYR A 92 7.53 -0.58 5.31
N GLY A 93 7.51 0.58 4.65
CA GLY A 93 8.28 0.80 3.42
C GLY A 93 9.79 0.92 3.64
N VAL A 94 10.21 1.22 4.88
CA VAL A 94 11.60 1.55 5.20
C VAL A 94 12.14 0.74 6.38
N VAL A 95 11.43 0.79 7.52
CA VAL A 95 11.95 0.39 8.84
C VAL A 95 12.11 -1.13 8.97
N VAL A 96 11.22 -1.91 8.35
CA VAL A 96 11.26 -3.39 8.40
C VAL A 96 12.49 -4.00 7.73
N ARG A 97 13.31 -3.20 7.04
CA ARG A 97 14.57 -3.63 6.41
C ARG A 97 15.77 -3.53 7.37
N TYR A 98 15.59 -2.91 8.54
CA TYR A 98 16.65 -2.72 9.53
C TYR A 98 16.37 -3.61 10.76
N PRO A 99 17.20 -4.64 11.01
CA PRO A 99 16.95 -5.66 12.05
C PRO A 99 16.78 -5.12 13.48
N SER A 100 17.22 -3.89 13.74
CA SER A 100 17.24 -3.27 15.06
C SER A 100 16.05 -2.35 15.36
N GLU A 101 15.17 -2.09 14.39
CA GLU A 101 14.23 -0.95 14.50
C GLU A 101 12.75 -1.33 14.71
N LEU A 102 12.35 -2.58 14.48
CA LEU A 102 10.96 -3.02 14.66
C LEU A 102 10.87 -4.41 15.28
N SER A 103 10.17 -4.51 16.41
CA SER A 103 9.67 -5.79 16.93
C SER A 103 8.26 -6.00 16.38
N LEU A 104 8.13 -6.87 15.38
CA LEU A 104 6.84 -7.24 14.80
C LEU A 104 6.26 -8.48 15.46
N GLU A 105 4.93 -8.52 15.50
CA GLU A 105 4.12 -9.63 15.98
C GLU A 105 3.14 -9.99 14.86
N GLU A 106 2.61 -11.21 14.85
CA GLU A 106 1.67 -11.64 13.80
C GLU A 106 0.47 -10.71 13.64
N ARG A 107 -0.03 -10.13 14.73
CA ARG A 107 -1.15 -9.16 14.70
C ARG A 107 -0.83 -7.94 13.82
N HIS A 108 0.43 -7.48 13.80
CA HIS A 108 0.83 -6.32 13.00
C HIS A 108 0.75 -6.66 11.50
N ALA A 109 1.20 -7.86 11.12
CA ALA A 109 1.08 -8.35 9.74
C ALA A 109 -0.38 -8.56 9.32
N GLN A 110 -1.22 -9.10 10.20
CA GLN A 110 -2.65 -9.29 9.94
C GLN A 110 -3.39 -7.95 9.73
N ILE A 111 -3.12 -6.95 10.59
CA ILE A 111 -3.66 -5.59 10.44
C ILE A 111 -3.16 -4.96 9.13
N ALA A 112 -1.87 -5.12 8.81
CA ALA A 112 -1.29 -4.58 7.57
C ALA A 112 -1.98 -5.16 6.31
N ILE A 113 -2.25 -6.48 6.30
CA ILE A 113 -2.99 -7.14 5.22
C ILE A 113 -4.42 -6.57 5.14
N GLN A 114 -5.13 -6.48 6.26
CA GLN A 114 -6.49 -5.94 6.30
C GLN A 114 -6.55 -4.52 5.72
N TYR A 115 -5.64 -3.64 6.16
CA TYR A 115 -5.59 -2.26 5.67
C TYR A 115 -5.27 -2.21 4.18
N ALA A 116 -4.30 -2.99 3.71
CA ALA A 116 -3.98 -3.07 2.29
C ALA A 116 -5.15 -3.60 1.44
N GLU A 117 -5.88 -4.60 1.93
CA GLU A 117 -7.09 -5.12 1.28
C GLU A 117 -8.18 -4.06 1.16
N GLU A 118 -8.49 -3.36 2.25
CA GLU A 118 -9.51 -2.32 2.27
C GLU A 118 -9.14 -1.15 1.34
N MET A 119 -7.88 -0.70 1.37
CA MET A 119 -7.39 0.35 0.49
C MET A 119 -7.43 -0.07 -0.97
N LEU A 120 -6.96 -1.27 -1.32
CA LEU A 120 -7.02 -1.74 -2.70
C LEU A 120 -8.47 -1.92 -3.17
N LYS A 121 -9.38 -2.36 -2.32
CA LYS A 121 -10.81 -2.44 -2.66
C LYS A 121 -11.38 -1.06 -2.98
N TRP A 122 -11.08 -0.06 -2.16
CA TRP A 122 -11.46 1.34 -2.40
C TRP A 122 -10.86 1.89 -3.69
N ILE A 123 -9.56 1.67 -3.93
CA ILE A 123 -8.86 2.09 -5.16
C ILE A 123 -9.50 1.46 -6.41
N ASN A 124 -9.83 0.16 -6.37
CA ASN A 124 -10.51 -0.54 -7.46
C ASN A 124 -11.92 0.02 -7.75
N GLN A 125 -12.64 0.54 -6.74
CA GLN A 125 -13.94 1.17 -6.96
C GLN A 125 -13.84 2.51 -7.69
N ILE A 126 -12.70 3.18 -7.57
CA ILE A 126 -12.46 4.47 -8.20
C ILE A 126 -11.93 4.30 -9.62
N LEU A 127 -11.00 3.37 -9.87
CA LEU A 127 -10.30 3.17 -11.15
C LEU A 127 -11.20 2.77 -12.31
#